data_AF-A0A7W7MQS9-F1
#
_entry.id   AF-A0A7W7MQS9-F1
#
_cell.length_a   1.000
_cell.length_b   1.000
_cell.length_c   1.000
_cell.angle_alpha   90.00
_cell.angle_beta   90.00
_cell.angle_gamma   90.00
#
_symmetry.space_group_name_H-M   'P 1'
#
loop_
_entity.id
_entity.type
_entity.pdbx_description
1 polymer ?
#
loop_
_entity_poly.entity_id
_entity_poly.type
_entity_poly.pdbx_seq_one_letter_code
_entity_poly.pdbx_strand_id
1 'polypeptide(L)'
;MSSAANTGKPYRPDPVPGWGDAVASWPWQPWLEHDVQLGWRKAGGCPYCGHTMTVYQTRQRYASPDEWKHARCNCGHAHEGRPADEPVKGCGQQADIRAAS
;
A
#
# COMPACT_ATOMS: atom_id res chain seq x y z
N MET A 1 -24.20 -15.77 -20.41
CA MET A 1 -23.40 -16.00 -19.20
C MET A 1 -22.61 -14.73 -18.94
N SER A 2 -23.12 -13.83 -18.09
CA SER A 2 -22.49 -12.53 -17.85
C SER A 2 -21.62 -12.62 -16.60
N SER A 3 -20.32 -12.47 -16.79
CA SER A 3 -19.32 -12.38 -15.72
C SER A 3 -19.65 -11.19 -14.82
N ALA A 4 -20.09 -11.45 -13.59
CA ALA A 4 -20.17 -10.42 -12.57
C ALA A 4 -18.73 -9.96 -12.27
N ALA A 5 -18.36 -8.79 -12.77
CA ALA A 5 -17.17 -8.10 -12.34
C ALA A 5 -17.29 -7.92 -10.82
N ASN A 6 -16.40 -8.56 -10.08
CA ASN A 6 -16.32 -8.45 -8.62
C ASN A 6 -16.06 -6.98 -8.28
N THR A 7 -17.13 -6.24 -8.00
CA THR A 7 -17.12 -4.80 -7.74
C THR A 7 -16.39 -4.59 -6.42
N GLY A 8 -15.10 -4.27 -6.52
CA GLY A 8 -14.25 -3.97 -5.36
C GLY A 8 -14.90 -2.89 -4.48
N LYS A 9 -14.60 -2.93 -3.17
CA LYS A 9 -15.08 -1.95 -2.18
C LYS A 9 -14.95 -0.50 -2.70
N PRO A 10 -15.86 0.43 -2.36
CA PRO A 10 -15.80 1.81 -2.84
C PRO A 10 -14.51 2.52 -2.41
N TYR A 11 -14.15 3.59 -3.11
CA TYR A 11 -13.05 4.44 -2.68
C TYR A 11 -13.39 5.09 -1.34
N ARG A 12 -12.45 5.01 -0.39
CA ARG A 12 -12.60 5.60 0.94
C ARG A 12 -11.27 6.20 1.39
N PRO A 13 -11.12 7.53 1.39
CA PRO A 13 -9.88 8.19 1.79
C PRO A 13 -9.69 8.19 3.31
N ASP A 14 -10.79 8.11 4.07
CA ASP A 14 -10.77 7.98 5.52
C ASP A 14 -10.33 6.56 5.91
N PRO A 15 -9.16 6.39 6.56
CA PRO A 15 -8.65 5.07 6.90
C PRO A 15 -9.63 4.32 7.80
N VAL A 16 -9.91 3.06 7.48
CA VAL A 16 -10.69 2.20 8.37
C VAL A 16 -9.85 1.89 9.62
N PRO A 17 -10.47 1.80 10.81
CA PRO A 17 -9.74 1.46 12.03
C PRO A 17 -8.89 0.19 11.88
N GLY A 18 -7.65 0.23 12.35
CA GLY A 18 -6.71 -0.89 12.29
C GLY A 18 -6.07 -1.15 10.92
N TRP A 19 -6.41 -0.38 9.86
CA TRP A 19 -5.75 -0.55 8.55
C TRP A 19 -4.24 -0.33 8.63
N GLY A 20 -3.83 0.75 9.30
CA GLY A 20 -2.42 1.09 9.49
C GLY A 20 -1.67 0.02 10.28
N ASP A 21 -2.24 -0.45 11.38
CA ASP A 21 -1.63 -1.50 12.23
C ASP A 21 -1.46 -2.81 11.47
N ALA A 22 -2.48 -3.21 10.69
CA ALA A 22 -2.41 -4.38 9.84
C ALA A 22 -1.28 -4.28 8.82
N VAL A 23 -1.17 -3.15 8.11
CA VAL A 23 -0.07 -2.91 7.14
C VAL A 23 1.29 -2.84 7.83
N ALA A 24 1.37 -2.20 9.01
CA ALA A 24 2.60 -2.09 9.79
C ALA A 24 3.13 -3.47 10.21
N SER A 25 2.22 -4.40 10.56
CA SER A 25 2.55 -5.76 11.00
C SER A 25 3.18 -6.64 9.92
N TRP A 26 3.02 -6.31 8.62
CA TRP A 26 3.63 -7.10 7.55
C TRP A 26 5.16 -7.02 7.63
N PRO A 27 5.89 -8.11 7.34
CA PRO A 27 7.35 -8.06 7.39
C PRO A 27 7.89 -7.14 6.29
N TRP A 28 8.88 -6.32 6.64
CA TRP A 28 9.72 -5.68 5.63
C TRP A 28 10.58 -6.76 4.96
N GLN A 29 10.63 -6.74 3.63
CA GLN A 29 11.47 -7.61 2.83
C GLN A 29 12.40 -6.76 1.95
N PRO A 30 13.62 -7.23 1.63
CA PRO A 30 14.46 -6.56 0.64
C PRO A 30 13.73 -6.39 -0.69
N TRP A 31 13.78 -5.19 -1.25
CA TRP A 31 13.39 -4.94 -2.63
C TRP A 31 14.64 -5.00 -3.50
N LEU A 32 14.77 -6.11 -4.23
CA LEU A 32 15.89 -6.37 -5.14
C LEU A 32 15.45 -6.14 -6.58
N GLU A 33 16.32 -5.52 -7.37
CA GLU A 33 16.22 -5.42 -8.83
C GLU A 33 17.59 -5.70 -9.43
N HIS A 34 17.70 -6.71 -10.30
CA HIS A 34 18.98 -7.19 -10.86
C HIS A 34 20.06 -7.42 -9.77
N ASP A 35 19.70 -8.10 -8.68
CA ASP A 35 20.53 -8.36 -7.49
C ASP A 35 21.00 -7.12 -6.70
N VAL A 36 20.56 -5.92 -7.08
CA VAL A 36 20.80 -4.69 -6.33
C VAL A 36 19.65 -4.43 -5.36
N GLN A 37 19.98 -4.26 -4.09
CA GLN A 37 18.98 -3.85 -3.09
C GLN A 37 18.66 -2.35 -3.23
N LEU A 38 17.49 -2.07 -3.82
CA LEU A 38 16.94 -0.72 -3.97
C LEU A 38 16.29 -0.19 -2.69
N GLY A 39 15.95 -1.07 -1.75
CA GLY A 39 15.36 -0.72 -0.46
C GLY A 39 14.61 -1.86 0.18
N TRP A 40 13.44 -1.54 0.72
CA TRP A 40 12.55 -2.48 1.41
C TRP A 40 11.12 -2.36 0.87
N ARG A 41 10.38 -3.46 0.97
CA ARG A 41 8.95 -3.50 0.65
C ARG A 41 8.16 -4.27 1.68
N LYS A 42 6.90 -3.87 1.91
CA LYS A 42 5.87 -4.72 2.51
C LYS A 42 4.85 -5.06 1.41
N ALA A 43 4.45 -6.32 1.27
CA ALA A 43 3.49 -6.76 0.28
C ALA A 43 2.42 -7.66 0.90
N GLY A 44 1.17 -7.48 0.48
CA GLY A 44 0.03 -8.22 1.02
C GLY A 44 -1.29 -7.82 0.36
N GLY A 45 -2.37 -8.50 0.74
CA GLY A 45 -3.72 -8.08 0.38
C GLY A 45 -4.12 -6.86 1.22
N CYS A 46 -4.63 -5.81 0.58
CA CYS A 46 -5.12 -4.62 1.26
C CYS A 46 -6.20 -5.02 2.29
N PRO A 47 -6.05 -4.69 3.59
CA PRO A 47 -7.01 -5.07 4.63
C PRO A 47 -8.44 -4.56 4.36
N TYR A 48 -8.56 -3.48 3.59
CA TYR A 48 -9.85 -2.97 3.17
C TYR A 48 -10.35 -3.69 1.91
N CYS A 49 -9.74 -3.47 0.74
CA CYS A 49 -10.31 -3.93 -0.53
C CYS A 49 -9.94 -5.36 -0.94
N GLY A 50 -9.02 -6.03 -0.23
CA GLY A 50 -8.57 -7.39 -0.53
C GLY A 50 -7.58 -7.51 -1.69
N HIS A 51 -7.41 -6.48 -2.51
CA HIS A 51 -6.49 -6.49 -3.65
C HIS A 51 -5.04 -6.39 -3.20
N THR A 52 -4.13 -7.01 -3.96
CA THR A 52 -2.69 -6.90 -3.72
C THR A 52 -2.24 -5.45 -3.73
N MET A 53 -1.45 -5.09 -2.73
CA MET A 53 -0.76 -3.81 -2.65
C MET A 53 0.67 -4.00 -2.17
N THR A 54 1.52 -3.01 -2.43
CA THR A 54 2.92 -3.02 -2.00
C THR A 54 3.32 -1.64 -1.52
N VAL A 55 3.90 -1.56 -0.32
CA VAL A 55 4.51 -0.35 0.22
C VAL A 55 6.01 -0.42 -0.04
N TYR A 56 6.57 0.58 -0.72
CA TYR A 56 8.00 0.66 -1.01
C TYR A 56 8.69 1.72 -0.15
N GLN A 57 9.88 1.41 0.33
CA GLN A 57 10.82 2.34 0.93
C GLN A 57 12.14 2.21 0.19
N THR A 58 12.60 3.28 -0.44
CA THR A 58 13.91 3.32 -1.08
C THR A 58 15.02 3.36 -0.03
N ARG A 59 16.16 2.74 -0.36
CA ARG A 59 17.36 2.77 0.47
C ARG A 59 17.96 4.18 0.42
N GLN A 60 17.72 4.98 1.44
CA GLN A 60 18.43 6.25 1.61
C GLN A 60 19.66 6.06 2.48
N ARG A 61 20.74 6.78 2.18
CA ARG A 61 22.02 6.69 2.90
C ARG A 61 21.92 7.14 4.36
N TYR A 62 20.90 7.95 4.69
CA TYR A 62 20.70 8.56 6.02
C TYR A 62 19.28 8.34 6.58
N ALA A 63 18.58 7.28 6.16
CA ALA A 63 17.29 6.94 6.78
C ALA A 63 17.50 6.57 8.25
N SER A 64 16.78 7.23 9.15
CA SER A 64 16.79 6.89 10.58
C SER A 64 15.88 5.68 10.82
N PRO A 65 16.24 4.73 11.68
CA PRO A 65 15.34 3.62 12.06
C PRO A 65 14.04 4.10 12.73
N ASP A 66 14.00 5.34 13.23
CA ASP A 66 12.80 5.95 13.82
C ASP A 66 11.89 6.66 12.80
N GLU A 67 12.25 6.63 11.52
CA GLU A 67 11.53 7.35 10.47
C GLU A 67 10.13 6.75 10.23
N TRP A 68 9.18 7.63 9.89
CA TRP A 68 7.83 7.24 9.50
C TRP A 68 7.73 7.16 7.99
N LYS A 69 7.07 6.10 7.50
CA LYS A 69 6.76 5.88 6.10
C LYS A 69 5.26 6.04 5.89
N HIS A 70 4.89 6.89 4.94
CA HIS A 70 3.51 6.99 4.51
C HIS A 70 3.12 5.83 3.57
N ALA A 71 2.27 4.93 4.05
CA ALA A 71 1.75 3.78 3.33
C ALA A 71 0.40 4.11 2.70
N ARG A 72 0.19 3.67 1.45
CA ARG A 72 -1.09 3.82 0.72
C ARG A 72 -1.41 2.51 0.01
N CYS A 73 -2.68 2.15 -0.05
CA CYS A 73 -3.13 1.12 -0.99
C CYS A 73 -2.85 1.61 -2.42
N ASN A 74 -2.11 0.82 -3.19
CA ASN A 74 -1.77 1.12 -4.59
C ASN A 74 -2.30 0.05 -5.56
N CYS A 75 -3.37 -0.66 -5.19
CA CYS A 75 -3.96 -1.66 -6.08
C CYS A 75 -4.47 -1.03 -7.39
N GLY A 76 -4.39 -1.78 -8.49
CA GLY A 76 -4.76 -1.31 -9.84
C GLY A 76 -6.25 -1.38 -10.17
N HIS A 77 -7.10 -1.86 -9.25
CA HIS A 77 -8.52 -2.06 -9.51
C HIS A 77 -9.32 -0.75 -9.49
N ALA A 78 -10.43 -0.72 -10.21
CA ALA A 78 -11.40 0.36 -10.14
C ALA A 78 -12.12 0.34 -8.78
N HIS A 79 -12.40 1.52 -8.24
CA HIS A 79 -13.13 1.72 -7.00
C HIS A 79 -14.17 2.81 -7.24
N GLU A 80 -15.43 2.54 -6.93
CA GLU A 80 -16.53 3.51 -7.08
C GLU A 80 -16.25 4.77 -6.27
N GLY A 81 -16.51 5.95 -6.83
CA GLY A 81 -16.25 7.23 -6.18
C GLY A 81 -14.77 7.62 -6.11
N ARG A 82 -13.86 6.86 -6.74
CA ARG A 82 -12.46 7.26 -6.85
C ARG A 82 -12.35 8.55 -7.68
N PRO A 83 -11.67 9.58 -7.16
CA PRO A 83 -11.35 10.78 -7.94
C PRO A 83 -10.68 10.45 -9.27
N ALA A 84 -11.03 11.17 -10.33
CA ALA A 84 -10.54 10.92 -11.68
C ALA A 84 -9.19 11.60 -11.96
N ASP A 85 -8.72 12.45 -11.06
CA ASP A 85 -7.42 13.09 -11.12
C ASP A 85 -6.28 12.08 -10.93
N GLU A 86 -5.31 12.14 -11.83
CA GLU A 86 -4.04 11.49 -11.59
C GLU A 86 -3.30 12.20 -10.43
N PRO A 87 -2.58 11.48 -9.55
CA PRO A 87 -2.26 10.06 -9.57
C PRO A 87 -3.02 9.24 -8.50
N VAL A 88 -4.32 9.47 -8.29
CA VAL A 88 -5.09 8.76 -7.25
C VAL A 88 -5.22 7.26 -7.61
N LYS A 89 -4.46 6.42 -6.92
CA LYS A 89 -4.45 4.95 -7.07
C LYS A 89 -5.01 4.24 -5.84
N GLY A 90 -5.40 2.98 -6.03
CA GLY A 90 -5.93 2.13 -4.96
C GLY A 90 -7.32 2.52 -4.47
N CYS A 91 -7.66 2.02 -3.29
CA CYS A 91 -8.97 2.19 -2.65
C CYS A 91 -9.06 3.41 -1.71
N GLY A 92 -8.04 4.27 -1.68
CA GLY A 92 -7.99 5.46 -0.83
C GLY A 92 -7.42 5.25 0.58
N GLN A 93 -7.24 4.00 1.01
CA GLN A 93 -6.70 3.71 2.34
C GLN A 93 -5.22 4.06 2.46
N GLN A 94 -4.87 4.70 3.57
CA GLN A 94 -3.53 5.22 3.84
C GLN A 94 -3.28 5.33 5.35
N ALA A 95 -2.02 5.27 5.76
CA ALA A 95 -1.58 5.49 7.14
C ALA A 95 -0.07 5.69 7.20
N ASP A 96 0.43 6.33 8.25
CA ASP A 96 1.86 6.35 8.56
C ASP A 96 2.24 5.08 9.34
N ILE A 97 3.32 4.43 8.92
CA ILE A 97 3.86 3.21 9.54
C ILE A 97 5.34 3.39 9.84
N ARG A 98 5.91 2.55 10.71
CA ARG A 98 7.36 2.56 10.93
C ARG A 98 8.13 2.14 9.67
N ALA A 99 9.17 2.89 9.35
CA ALA A 99 10.13 2.56 8.32
C ALA A 99 10.83 1.22 8.61
N ALA A 100 11.42 0.63 7.59
CA ALA A 100 12.39 -0.43 7.76
C ALA A 100 13.61 0.11 8.49
N SER A 101 14.06 -0.64 9.49
CA SER A 101 15.26 -0.44 10.31
C SER A 101 16.40 -1.33 9.82
#